data_AF-A0A965MS34-F1
#
_entry.id   AF-A0A965MS34-F1
#
_cell.length_a   1.000
_cell.length_b   1.000
_cell.length_c   1.000
_cell.angle_alpha   90.00
_cell.angle_beta   90.00
_cell.angle_gamma   90.00
#
_symmetry.space_group_name_H-M   'P 1'
#
loop_
_entity.id
_entity.type
_entity.pdbx_description
1 polymer ?
#
loop_
_entity_poly.entity_id
_entity_poly.type
_entity_poly.pdbx_seq_one_letter_code
_entity_poly.pdbx_strand_id
1 'polypeptide(L)' 'MLSAILITRNEAHNLEDCLASLQGLADEIVVVDTHSNDATVSIAQRFGAKV' A
#
# COMPACT_ATOMS: atom_id res chain seq x y z
N MET A 1 -14.16 7.07 10.28
CA MET A 1 -13.20 7.23 9.18
C MET A 1 -11.82 6.92 9.71
N LEU A 2 -11.26 5.79 9.31
CA LEU A 2 -9.90 5.35 9.64
C LEU A 2 -9.06 5.38 8.36
N SER A 3 -7.98 6.16 8.36
CA SER A 3 -7.00 6.18 7.27
C SER A 3 -5.74 5.42 7.69
N ALA A 4 -5.24 4.55 6.81
CA ALA A 4 -3.96 3.88 6.96
C ALA A 4 -2.91 4.53 6.04
N ILE A 5 -1.80 4.99 6.61
CA ILE A 5 -0.67 5.55 5.86
C ILE A 5 0.52 4.61 5.97
N LEU A 6 1.01 4.13 4.83
CA LEU A 6 2.16 3.24 4.74
C LEU A 6 3.31 3.98 4.04
N ILE A 7 4.47 4.05 4.68
CA ILE A 7 5.70 4.53 4.03
C ILE A 7 6.43 3.28 3.53
N THR A 8 6.74 3.24 2.23
CA THR A 8 7.21 2.01 1.57
C THR A 8 8.47 2.26 0.74
N ARG A 9 9.31 1.22 0.61
CA ARG A 9 10.45 1.15 -0.31
C ARG A 9 10.78 -0.30 -0.63
N ASN A 10 10.61 -0.70 -1.88
CA ASN A 10 10.90 -2.06 -2.34
C ASN A 10 10.22 -3.15 -1.49
N GLU A 11 8.93 -2.97 -1.21
CA GLU A 11 8.11 -3.87 -0.38
C GLU A 11 7.21 -4.79 -1.21
N ALA A 12 7.54 -5.03 -2.49
CA ALA A 12 6.69 -5.85 -3.36
C ALA A 12 6.42 -7.27 -2.82
N HIS A 13 7.31 -7.80 -1.97
CA HIS A 13 7.13 -9.10 -1.35
C HIS A 13 6.05 -9.14 -0.26
N ASN A 14 5.92 -8.07 0.53
CA ASN A 14 5.05 -8.06 1.71
C ASN A 14 3.80 -7.17 1.53
N LEU A 15 3.83 -6.26 0.56
CA LEU A 15 2.81 -5.22 0.44
C LEU A 15 1.41 -5.79 0.13
N GLU A 16 1.31 -6.86 -0.66
CA GLU A 16 0.01 -7.49 -0.97
C GLU A 16 -0.68 -8.00 0.31
N ASP A 17 0.03 -8.77 1.14
CA ASP A 17 -0.52 -9.32 2.39
C ASP A 17 -0.86 -8.19 3.38
N CYS A 18 -0.01 -7.16 3.44
CA CYS A 18 -0.25 -6.00 4.29
C CYS A 18 -1.54 -5.26 3.88
N LEU A 19 -1.71 -4.96 2.59
CA LEU A 19 -2.91 -4.27 2.07
C LEU A 19 -4.16 -5.13 2.18
N ALA A 20 -4.05 -6.45 1.99
CA ALA A 20 -5.15 -7.39 2.21
C ALA A 20 -5.64 -7.36 3.65
N SER A 21 -4.74 -7.27 4.63
CA SER A 21 -5.09 -7.20 6.06
C SER A 21 -5.86 -5.92 6.46
N LEU A 22 -5.76 -4.87 5.65
CA LEU A 22 -6.42 -3.58 5.86
C LEU A 22 -7.80 -3.50 5.20
N GLN A 23 -8.14 -4.44 4.31
CA GLN A 23 -9.45 -4.45 3.64
C GLN A 23 -10.58 -4.61 4.66
N GLY A 24 -11.53 -3.69 4.62
CA GLY A 24 -12.66 -3.66 5.57
C GLY A 24 -12.32 -3.11 6.96
N LEU A 25 -11.04 -2.79 7.23
CA LEU A 25 -10.62 -2.12 8.46
C LEU A 25 -10.44 -0.61 8.25
N ALA A 26 -9.73 -0.22 7.19
CA ALA A 26 -9.48 1.18 6.84
C ALA A 26 -10.42 1.65 5.73
N ASP A 27 -10.95 2.87 5.88
CA ASP A 27 -11.79 3.53 4.88
C ASP A 27 -10.93 4.14 3.75
N GLU A 28 -9.67 4.48 4.04
CA GLU A 28 -8.71 5.06 3.11
C GLU A 28 -7.32 4.46 3.31
N ILE A 29 -6.61 4.18 2.21
CA ILE A 29 -5.22 3.72 2.23
C ILE A 29 -4.37 4.68 1.39
N VAL A 30 -3.32 5.22 2.00
CA VAL A 30 -2.31 6.07 1.37
C VAL A 30 -0.95 5.39 1.47
N VAL A 31 -0.28 5.19 0.34
CA VAL A 31 1.06 4.63 0.25
C VAL A 31 2.02 5.72 -0.16
N VAL A 32 2.92 6.11 0.72
CA VAL A 32 4.02 7.02 0.41
C VAL A 32 5.19 6.17 -0.10
N ASP A 33 5.38 6.13 -1.42
CA ASP A 33 6.54 5.46 -2.00
C ASP A 33 7.81 6.32 -1.88
N THR A 34 8.90 5.71 -1.43
CA THR A 34 10.21 6.38 -1.26
C THR A 34 11.21 5.93 -2.34
N HIS A 35 10.77 5.97 -3.59
CA HIS A 35 11.51 5.59 -4.80
C HIS A 35 11.78 4.08 -4.88
N SER A 36 10.71 3.29 -4.89
CA SER A 36 10.81 1.87 -5.20
C SER A 36 11.22 1.64 -6.66
N ASN A 37 12.03 0.61 -6.89
CA ASN A 37 12.44 0.15 -8.22
C ASN A 37 11.95 -1.27 -8.53
N ASP A 38 11.04 -1.78 -7.71
CA ASP A 38 10.34 -3.05 -7.88
C ASP A 38 8.83 -2.82 -8.14
N ALA A 39 8.01 -3.85 -7.94
CA ALA A 39 6.57 -3.80 -8.18
C ALA A 39 5.73 -3.09 -7.08
N THR A 40 6.36 -2.47 -6.06
CA THR A 40 5.67 -1.87 -4.90
C THR A 40 4.52 -0.92 -5.32
N VAL A 41 4.81 0.04 -6.22
CA VAL A 41 3.81 1.03 -6.67
C VAL A 41 2.66 0.36 -7.42
N SER A 42 2.97 -0.58 -8.31
CA SER A 42 1.94 -1.31 -9.09
C SER A 42 1.03 -2.13 -8.18
N ILE A 43 1.58 -2.72 -7.12
CA ILE A 43 0.81 -3.46 -6.12
C ILE A 43 -0.12 -2.51 -5.36
N ALA A 44 0.39 -1.39 -4.83
CA ALA A 44 -0.43 -0.40 -4.13
C ALA A 44 -1.62 0.08 -4.97
N GLN A 45 -1.38 0.41 -6.24
CA GLN A 45 -2.42 0.86 -7.17
C GLN A 45 -3.48 -0.21 -7.45
N ARG A 46 -3.09 -1.49 -7.58
CA ARG A 46 -4.03 -2.61 -7.77
C ARG A 46 -5.00 -2.78 -6.60
N PHE A 47 -4.58 -2.41 -5.39
CA PHE A 47 -5.42 -2.42 -4.18
C PHE A 47 -6.25 -1.14 -4.00
N GLY A 48 -6.16 -0.19 -4.95
CA GLY A 48 -6.88 1.08 -4.87
C GLY A 48 -6.28 2.08 -3.87
N ALA A 49 -5.05 1.84 -3.40
CA ALA A 49 -4.36 2.79 -2.55
C ALA A 49 -3.97 4.04 -3.35
N LYS A 50 -4.00 5.19 -2.68
CA LYS A 50 -3.43 6.43 -3.21
C LYS A 50 -1.92 6.40 -3.03
N VAL A 51 -1.17 6.52 -4.12
CA VAL A 51 0.31 6.54 -4.12
C VAL A 51 0.83 7.94 -4.39
#